data_AF-C7Z338-F1
#
_entry.id   AF-C7Z338-F1
#
_cell.length_a   1.000
_cell.length_b   1.000
_cell.length_c   1.000
_cell.angle_alpha   90.00
_cell.angle_beta   90.00
_cell.angle_gamma   90.00
#
_symmetry.space_group_name_H-M   'P 1'
#
loop_
_entity.id
_entity.type
_entity.pdbx_description
1 polymer ?
#
loop_
_entity_poly.entity_id
_entity_poly.type
_entity_poly.pdbx_seq_one_letter_code
_entity_poly.pdbx_strand_id
1 'polypeptide(L)'
;MSGSHHELALIGKEFARNFYKFDGVVVGAPAFHYNQQQVNLLFANTIEQTIDYFPPTYEVDKIINLTTEASNDLDGKSDGVVSRTDLCKLHFNIGDVVGEPSSCDATESNIGLRNHVVKSAATPAQSGKVTAQAAKLVKTYLDGLHDSDGRRIYLTSQFGSDLTNAYPQFNKDTKG
;
A
#
# COMPACT_ATOMS: atom_id res chain seq x y z
N MET A 1 -16.92 0.09 3.04
CA MET A 1 -16.31 -1.21 3.40
C MET A 1 -17.41 -2.27 3.37
N SER A 2 -17.38 -3.16 2.38
CA SER A 2 -18.40 -4.19 2.15
C SER A 2 -18.31 -5.33 3.18
N GLY A 3 -19.46 -5.84 3.64
CA GLY A 3 -19.60 -6.92 4.62
C GLY A 3 -18.93 -8.26 4.25
N SER A 4 -18.41 -8.42 3.03
CA SER A 4 -17.76 -9.66 2.58
C SER A 4 -16.50 -10.07 3.36
N HIS A 5 -15.74 -9.12 3.93
CA HIS A 5 -14.50 -9.48 4.65
C HIS A 5 -14.77 -10.18 5.99
N HIS A 6 -15.82 -9.76 6.70
CA HIS A 6 -16.25 -10.40 7.94
C HIS A 6 -16.84 -11.79 7.68
N GLU A 7 -17.62 -11.91 6.60
CA GLU A 7 -18.22 -13.17 6.17
C GLU A 7 -17.15 -14.20 5.75
N LEU A 8 -16.10 -13.78 5.03
CA LEU A 8 -14.95 -14.63 4.68
C LEU A 8 -14.16 -15.12 5.91
N ALA A 9 -13.96 -14.27 6.92
CA ALA A 9 -13.30 -14.66 8.15
C ALA A 9 -14.12 -15.68 8.96
N LEU A 10 -15.46 -15.56 8.93
CA LEU A 10 -16.39 -16.52 9.51
C LEU A 10 -16.39 -17.84 8.74
N ILE A 11 -16.45 -17.80 7.40
CA ILE A 11 -16.34 -18.98 6.52
C ILE A 11 -15.01 -19.70 6.77
N GLY A 12 -13.90 -18.99 6.93
CA GLY A 12 -12.59 -19.58 7.26
C GLY A 12 -12.60 -20.35 8.59
N LYS A 13 -13.24 -19.79 9.63
CA LYS A 13 -13.41 -20.46 10.92
C LYS A 13 -14.39 -21.63 10.86
N GLU A 14 -15.44 -21.51 10.05
CA GLU A 14 -16.42 -22.57 9.86
C GLU A 14 -15.86 -23.73 9.05
N PHE A 15 -15.04 -23.46 8.05
CA PHE A 15 -14.24 -24.43 7.31
C PHE A 15 -13.25 -25.17 8.21
N ALA A 16 -12.43 -24.46 8.98
CA ALA A 16 -11.48 -25.10 9.89
C ALA A 16 -12.17 -26.06 10.89
N ARG A 17 -13.43 -25.76 11.27
CA ARG A 17 -14.23 -26.58 12.18
C ARG A 17 -15.04 -27.67 11.50
N ASN A 18 -15.35 -27.52 10.21
CA ASN A 18 -16.23 -28.42 9.45
C ASN A 18 -15.59 -28.86 8.12
N PHE A 19 -14.27 -29.03 8.06
CA PHE A 19 -13.56 -29.32 6.81
C PHE A 19 -14.13 -30.55 6.08
N TYR A 20 -14.63 -31.54 6.85
CA TYR A 20 -15.30 -32.74 6.35
C TYR A 20 -16.64 -32.50 5.62
N LYS A 21 -17.16 -31.27 5.61
CA LYS A 21 -18.38 -30.89 4.87
C LYS A 21 -18.11 -30.39 3.45
N PHE A 22 -16.85 -30.30 3.04
CA PHE A 22 -16.46 -29.77 1.73
C PHE A 22 -15.52 -30.76 1.03
N ASP A 23 -15.78 -31.04 -0.25
CA ASP A 23 -14.89 -31.86 -1.09
C ASP A 23 -13.67 -31.06 -1.61
N GLY A 24 -13.72 -29.73 -1.54
CA GLY A 24 -12.64 -28.82 -1.93
C GLY A 24 -12.99 -27.36 -1.66
N VAL A 25 -11.98 -26.53 -1.39
CA VAL A 25 -12.15 -25.10 -1.07
C VAL A 25 -11.05 -24.27 -1.73
N VAL A 26 -11.43 -23.14 -2.34
CA VAL A 26 -10.53 -22.11 -2.88
C VAL A 26 -10.73 -20.82 -2.09
N VAL A 27 -9.68 -20.33 -1.43
CA VAL A 27 -9.74 -19.11 -0.62
C VAL A 27 -8.77 -18.07 -1.15
N GLY A 28 -9.29 -17.12 -1.93
CA GLY A 28 -8.52 -15.97 -2.41
C GLY A 28 -8.44 -14.86 -1.36
N ALA A 29 -7.26 -14.26 -1.19
CA ALA A 29 -6.99 -13.15 -0.25
C ALA A 29 -7.65 -13.33 1.14
N PRO A 30 -7.34 -14.44 1.87
CA PRO A 30 -8.01 -14.75 3.12
C PRO A 30 -7.66 -13.76 4.24
N ALA A 31 -8.68 -13.12 4.80
CA ALA A 31 -8.56 -12.27 5.98
C ALA A 31 -8.56 -13.07 7.30
N PHE A 32 -7.75 -14.14 7.41
CA PHE A 32 -7.74 -15.00 8.61
C PHE A 32 -7.33 -14.25 9.89
N HIS A 33 -6.51 -13.23 9.74
CA HIS A 33 -6.04 -12.34 10.80
C HIS A 33 -6.75 -10.98 10.74
N TYR A 34 -8.07 -10.99 10.50
CA TYR A 34 -8.87 -9.78 10.25
C TYR A 34 -8.66 -8.69 11.29
N ASN A 35 -8.64 -9.02 12.58
CA ASN A 35 -8.49 -8.02 13.64
C ASN A 35 -7.13 -7.29 13.55
N GLN A 36 -6.05 -8.04 13.28
CA GLN A 36 -4.73 -7.46 13.07
C GLN A 36 -4.66 -6.69 11.75
N GLN A 37 -5.33 -7.19 10.69
CA GLN A 37 -5.42 -6.53 9.39
C GLN A 37 -6.08 -5.15 9.50
N GLN A 38 -7.19 -5.05 10.24
CA GLN A 38 -7.91 -3.78 10.43
C GLN A 38 -7.05 -2.73 11.13
N VAL A 39 -6.25 -3.13 12.11
CA VAL A 39 -5.28 -2.24 12.77
C VAL A 39 -4.17 -1.84 11.79
N ASN A 40 -3.66 -2.79 11.00
CA ASN A 40 -2.61 -2.52 10.01
C ASN A 40 -3.04 -1.55 8.91
N LEU A 41 -4.33 -1.49 8.55
CA LEU A 41 -4.84 -0.52 7.57
C LEU A 41 -4.65 0.94 8.02
N LEU A 42 -4.51 1.19 9.32
CA LEU A 42 -4.24 2.52 9.89
C LEU A 42 -2.74 2.82 10.05
N PHE A 43 -1.86 1.85 9.75
CA PHE A 43 -0.44 1.96 10.03
C PHE A 43 0.23 3.06 9.21
N ALA A 44 -0.10 3.19 7.93
CA ALA A 44 0.42 4.25 7.06
C ALA A 44 0.16 5.65 7.65
N ASN A 45 -1.10 5.96 7.97
CA ASN A 45 -1.49 7.22 8.61
C ASN A 45 -0.77 7.45 9.94
N THR A 46 -0.51 6.38 10.70
CA THR A 46 0.23 6.47 11.96
C THR A 46 1.70 6.83 11.70
N ILE A 47 2.33 6.25 10.68
CA ILE A 47 3.70 6.61 10.29
C ILE A 47 3.77 8.09 9.92
N GLU A 48 2.87 8.56 9.03
CA GLU A 48 2.80 9.96 8.59
C GLU A 48 2.78 10.93 9.78
N GLN A 49 1.88 10.68 10.74
CA GLN A 49 1.77 11.48 11.96
C GLN A 49 3.00 11.36 12.87
N THR A 50 3.60 10.17 12.96
CA THR A 50 4.75 9.91 13.84
C THR A 50 6.03 10.56 13.35
N ILE A 51 6.22 10.63 12.02
CA ILE A 51 7.39 11.25 11.41
C ILE A 51 7.14 12.69 10.93
N ASP A 52 5.93 13.21 11.15
CA ASP A 52 5.45 14.52 10.71
C ASP A 52 5.72 14.78 9.22
N TYR A 53 5.34 13.82 8.38
CA TYR A 53 5.54 13.89 6.93
C TYR A 53 4.36 13.26 6.19
N PHE A 54 3.73 14.07 5.33
CA PHE A 54 2.61 13.68 4.50
C PHE A 54 3.07 13.69 3.04
N PRO A 55 3.45 12.53 2.49
CA PRO A 55 4.08 12.48 1.18
C PRO A 55 3.10 12.92 0.09
N PRO A 56 3.50 13.78 -0.85
CA PRO A 56 2.70 13.97 -2.05
C PRO A 56 2.68 12.67 -2.87
N THR A 57 1.56 12.38 -3.55
CA THR A 57 1.36 11.09 -4.24
C THR A 57 2.45 10.80 -5.27
N TYR A 58 2.95 11.82 -5.96
CA TYR A 58 4.01 11.68 -6.96
C TYR A 58 5.31 11.07 -6.40
N GLU A 59 5.64 11.30 -5.13
CA GLU A 59 6.84 10.72 -4.52
C GLU A 59 6.64 9.22 -4.27
N VAL A 60 5.49 8.84 -3.69
CA VAL A 60 5.18 7.44 -3.37
C VAL A 60 5.03 6.63 -4.66
N ASP A 61 4.33 7.17 -5.66
CA ASP A 61 4.18 6.54 -6.97
C ASP A 61 5.54 6.32 -7.65
N LYS A 62 6.44 7.30 -7.57
CA LYS A 62 7.79 7.16 -8.14
C LYS A 62 8.60 6.08 -7.43
N ILE A 63 8.54 6.02 -6.10
CA ILE A 63 9.20 4.95 -5.33
C ILE A 63 8.68 3.58 -5.78
N ILE A 64 7.36 3.40 -5.87
CA ILE A 64 6.75 2.14 -6.32
C ILE A 64 7.21 1.77 -7.73
N ASN A 65 7.16 2.72 -8.67
CA ASN A 65 7.55 2.49 -10.06
C ASN A 65 9.03 2.09 -10.20
N LEU A 66 9.93 2.81 -9.54
CA LEU A 66 11.36 2.48 -9.56
C LEU A 66 11.64 1.15 -8.87
N THR A 67 10.89 0.83 -7.82
CA THR A 67 11.02 -0.46 -7.15
C THR A 67 10.57 -1.61 -8.06
N THR A 68 9.45 -1.43 -8.77
CA THR A 68 8.95 -2.40 -9.76
C THR A 68 9.96 -2.58 -10.89
N GLU A 69 10.49 -1.49 -11.45
CA GLU A 69 11.51 -1.53 -12.50
C GLU A 69 12.77 -2.29 -12.04
N ALA A 70 13.28 -1.99 -10.85
CA ALA A 70 14.46 -2.66 -10.30
C ALA A 70 14.24 -4.15 -10.00
N SER A 71 12.98 -4.57 -9.87
CA SER A 71 12.62 -5.92 -9.41
C SER A 71 12.00 -6.81 -10.48
N ASN A 72 11.63 -6.21 -11.60
CA ASN A 72 10.92 -6.86 -12.71
C ASN A 72 11.66 -8.11 -13.19
N ASP A 73 12.98 -7.99 -13.38
CA ASP A 73 13.77 -9.05 -14.02
C ASP A 73 14.27 -10.11 -13.02
N LEU A 74 13.98 -9.96 -11.72
CA LEU A 74 14.52 -10.84 -10.67
C LEU A 74 13.97 -12.27 -10.74
N ASP A 75 12.83 -12.48 -11.41
CA ASP A 75 12.26 -13.80 -11.67
C ASP A 75 12.71 -14.40 -13.01
N GLY A 76 13.56 -13.70 -13.75
CA GLY A 76 14.04 -14.10 -15.08
C GLY A 76 13.17 -13.60 -16.25
N LYS A 77 12.18 -12.73 -16.01
CA LYS A 77 11.29 -12.23 -17.06
C LYS A 77 10.95 -10.74 -16.89
N SER A 78 11.31 -9.94 -17.88
CA SER A 78 10.95 -8.51 -17.94
C SER A 78 9.56 -8.31 -18.52
N ASP A 79 8.51 -8.28 -17.69
CA ASP A 79 7.12 -8.11 -18.17
C ASP A 79 6.27 -7.06 -17.41
N GLY A 80 6.91 -6.33 -16.50
CA GLY A 80 6.28 -5.30 -15.66
C GLY A 80 5.65 -5.87 -14.39
N VAL A 81 5.82 -7.17 -14.08
CA VAL A 81 5.22 -7.84 -12.95
C VAL A 81 6.29 -8.29 -11.95
N VAL A 82 6.15 -7.89 -10.69
CA VAL A 82 7.01 -8.38 -9.61
C VAL A 82 6.47 -9.73 -9.09
N SER A 83 6.88 -10.85 -9.69
CA SER A 83 6.43 -12.18 -9.22
C SER A 83 7.23 -12.71 -8.01
N ARG A 84 8.46 -12.20 -7.82
CA ARG A 84 9.38 -12.56 -6.72
C ARG A 84 9.63 -11.37 -5.79
N THR A 85 8.59 -10.98 -5.06
CA THR A 85 8.64 -9.88 -4.08
C THR A 85 9.64 -10.12 -2.95
N ASP A 86 9.97 -11.38 -2.68
CA ASP A 86 11.03 -11.79 -1.76
C ASP A 86 12.42 -11.42 -2.28
N LEU A 87 12.70 -11.61 -3.57
CA LEU A 87 13.96 -11.19 -4.19
C LEU A 87 14.05 -9.66 -4.25
N CYS A 88 12.96 -8.98 -4.56
CA CYS A 88 12.90 -7.52 -4.49
C CYS A 88 13.36 -7.02 -3.11
N LYS A 89 12.83 -7.58 -2.03
CA LYS A 89 13.21 -7.22 -0.66
C LYS A 89 14.69 -7.45 -0.35
N LEU A 90 15.33 -8.43 -0.98
CA LEU A 90 16.75 -8.76 -0.77
C LEU A 90 17.70 -7.87 -1.58
N HIS A 91 17.27 -7.40 -2.75
CA HIS A 91 18.15 -6.75 -3.73
C HIS A 91 17.88 -5.26 -3.92
N PHE A 92 16.75 -4.74 -3.45
CA PHE A 92 16.38 -3.33 -3.62
C PHE A 92 16.38 -2.58 -2.28
N ASN A 93 17.04 -1.42 -2.26
CA ASN A 93 17.00 -0.50 -1.13
C ASN A 93 16.26 0.79 -1.53
N ILE A 94 15.19 1.11 -0.80
CA ILE A 94 14.38 2.32 -1.05
C ILE A 94 15.22 3.61 -0.92
N GLY A 95 16.31 3.58 -0.14
CA GLY A 95 17.22 4.72 -0.06
C GLY A 95 17.85 5.11 -1.40
N ASP A 96 17.98 4.17 -2.34
CA ASP A 96 18.69 4.37 -3.61
C ASP A 96 17.91 5.27 -4.58
N VAL A 97 16.61 5.46 -4.37
CA VAL A 97 15.77 6.29 -5.23
C VAL A 97 15.61 7.73 -4.74
N VAL A 98 16.25 8.09 -3.62
CA VAL A 98 16.21 9.46 -3.10
C VAL A 98 16.89 10.41 -4.08
N GLY A 99 16.21 11.50 -4.43
CA GLY A 99 16.69 12.50 -5.38
C GLY A 99 16.22 12.29 -6.82
N GLU A 100 15.58 11.16 -7.11
CA GLU A 100 14.99 10.88 -8.42
C GLU A 100 13.86 11.88 -8.74
N PRO A 101 13.85 12.48 -9.94
CA PRO A 101 12.82 13.43 -10.34
C PRO A 101 11.46 12.72 -10.47
N SER A 102 10.41 13.38 -10.01
CA SER A 102 9.03 12.90 -10.14
C SER A 102 8.05 14.05 -10.31
N SER A 103 6.95 13.76 -11.01
CA SER A 103 5.87 14.69 -11.27
C SER A 103 4.55 13.94 -11.39
N CYS A 104 3.46 14.58 -10.95
CA CYS A 104 2.11 14.13 -11.22
C CYS A 104 1.31 15.25 -11.91
N ASP A 105 0.50 14.86 -12.87
CA ASP A 105 -0.40 15.78 -13.56
C ASP A 105 -1.57 16.19 -12.67
N ALA A 106 -2.20 17.31 -13.04
CA ALA A 106 -3.42 17.75 -12.36
C ALA A 106 -4.51 16.68 -12.52
N THR A 107 -5.11 16.27 -11.41
CA THR A 107 -6.12 15.21 -11.39
C THR A 107 -7.46 15.75 -10.92
N GLU A 108 -8.48 15.65 -11.77
CA GLU A 108 -9.87 15.86 -11.36
C GLU A 108 -10.45 14.57 -10.79
N SER A 109 -10.83 14.56 -9.51
CA SER A 109 -11.46 13.40 -8.90
C SER A 109 -12.98 13.44 -9.11
N ASN A 110 -13.45 12.62 -10.06
CA ASN A 110 -14.86 12.36 -10.32
C ASN A 110 -15.26 11.08 -9.59
N ILE A 111 -15.74 11.19 -8.36
CA ILE A 111 -16.20 10.02 -7.58
C ILE A 111 -17.71 9.91 -7.74
N GLY A 112 -18.18 8.87 -8.42
CA GLY A 112 -19.61 8.63 -8.58
C GLY A 112 -20.00 7.44 -9.44
N LEU A 113 -21.12 6.79 -9.10
CA LEU A 113 -21.87 5.98 -10.07
C LEU A 113 -22.47 6.91 -11.13
N ARG A 114 -22.77 6.39 -12.32
CA ARG A 114 -23.21 7.13 -13.54
C ARG A 114 -24.21 8.30 -13.33
N ASN A 115 -24.99 8.31 -12.25
CA ASN A 115 -26.00 9.32 -11.95
C ASN A 115 -25.70 10.22 -10.72
N HIS A 116 -24.61 9.98 -9.98
CA HIS A 116 -24.19 10.77 -8.81
C HIS A 116 -22.68 10.95 -8.81
N VAL A 117 -22.19 11.83 -9.69
CA VAL A 117 -20.79 12.27 -9.69
C VAL A 117 -20.65 13.42 -8.70
N VAL A 118 -19.93 13.17 -7.60
CA VAL A 118 -19.42 14.22 -6.73
C VAL A 118 -18.15 14.74 -7.36
N LYS A 119 -18.21 15.99 -7.84
CA LYS A 119 -17.01 16.71 -8.27
C LYS A 119 -16.22 17.10 -7.04
N SER A 120 -15.06 16.48 -6.85
CA SER A 120 -14.10 16.92 -5.83
C SER A 120 -13.19 18.00 -6.42
N ALA A 121 -12.58 18.83 -5.56
CA ALA A 121 -11.59 19.81 -5.99
C ALA A 121 -10.45 19.09 -6.72
N ALA A 122 -10.00 19.65 -7.84
CA ALA A 122 -8.88 19.11 -8.60
C ALA A 122 -7.59 19.21 -7.78
N THR A 123 -6.82 18.12 -7.73
CA THR A 123 -5.45 18.16 -7.22
C THR A 123 -4.60 18.85 -8.30
N PRO A 124 -3.86 19.93 -7.99
CA PRO A 124 -3.01 20.59 -8.97
C PRO A 124 -1.86 19.70 -9.42
N ALA A 125 -1.24 20.02 -10.55
CA ALA A 125 0.00 19.36 -10.95
C ALA A 125 1.10 19.64 -9.90
N GLN A 126 1.88 18.62 -9.56
CA GLN A 126 2.98 18.72 -8.60
C GLN A 126 4.23 18.11 -9.21
N SER A 127 5.39 18.66 -8.86
CA SER A 127 6.68 18.13 -9.30
C SER A 127 7.73 18.35 -8.23
N GLY A 128 8.71 17.48 -8.21
CA GLY A 128 9.78 17.51 -7.23
C GLY A 128 10.74 16.34 -7.40
N LYS A 129 11.32 15.93 -6.28
CA LYS A 129 12.22 14.78 -6.20
C LYS A 129 11.77 13.90 -5.07
N VAL A 130 12.05 12.61 -5.16
CA VAL A 130 11.85 11.68 -4.05
C VAL A 130 12.67 12.14 -2.85
N THR A 131 12.02 12.43 -1.73
CA THR A 131 12.70 12.88 -0.51
C THR A 131 13.18 11.71 0.35
N ALA A 132 14.14 11.98 1.24
CA ALA A 132 14.56 11.01 2.25
C ALA A 132 13.42 10.67 3.23
N GLN A 133 12.48 11.59 3.46
CA GLN A 133 11.32 11.35 4.32
C GLN A 133 10.32 10.40 3.65
N ALA A 134 10.06 10.54 2.35
CA ALA A 134 9.25 9.59 1.60
C ALA A 134 9.88 8.19 1.59
N ALA A 135 11.19 8.10 1.32
CA ALA A 135 11.91 6.84 1.40
C ALA A 135 11.81 6.21 2.80
N LYS A 136 11.96 7.00 3.86
CA LYS A 136 11.79 6.54 5.25
C LYS A 136 10.37 6.05 5.53
N LEU A 137 9.35 6.77 5.05
CA LEU A 137 7.94 6.38 5.22
C LEU A 137 7.67 5.04 4.55
N VAL A 138 8.01 4.89 3.26
CA VAL A 138 7.77 3.65 2.51
C VAL A 138 8.55 2.49 3.12
N LYS A 139 9.82 2.72 3.51
CA LYS A 139 10.62 1.71 4.19
C LYS A 139 9.98 1.25 5.50
N THR A 140 9.53 2.19 6.32
CA THR A 140 8.86 1.88 7.60
C THR A 140 7.58 1.08 7.37
N TYR A 141 6.81 1.45 6.34
CA TYR A 141 5.60 0.75 5.95
C TYR A 141 5.89 -0.70 5.51
N LEU A 142 6.93 -0.93 4.70
CA LEU A 142 7.34 -2.26 4.22
C LEU A 142 8.06 -3.12 5.27
N ASP A 143 8.69 -2.50 6.27
CA ASP A 143 9.21 -3.19 7.44
C ASP A 143 8.06 -3.76 8.29
N GLY A 144 6.91 -3.06 8.31
CA GLY A 144 5.65 -3.52 8.89
C GLY A 144 5.46 -3.11 10.35
N LEU A 145 4.23 -3.29 10.85
CA LEU A 145 3.85 -2.90 12.20
C LEU A 145 4.47 -3.84 13.24
N HIS A 146 5.18 -3.27 14.21
CA HIS A 146 5.77 -3.97 15.35
C HIS A 146 5.25 -3.41 16.69
N ASP A 147 5.17 -4.25 17.71
CA ASP A 147 4.90 -3.81 19.08
C ASP A 147 6.15 -3.26 19.78
N SER A 148 5.98 -2.81 21.03
CA SER A 148 7.06 -2.28 21.87
C SER A 148 8.18 -3.29 22.15
N ASP A 149 7.92 -4.59 22.03
CA ASP A 149 8.92 -5.65 22.21
C ASP A 149 9.63 -6.00 20.90
N GLY A 150 9.31 -5.30 19.80
CA GLY A 150 9.85 -5.56 18.48
C GLY A 150 9.24 -6.79 17.79
N ARG A 151 8.09 -7.28 18.24
CA ARG A 151 7.39 -8.39 17.59
C ARG A 151 6.48 -7.86 16.48
N ARG A 152 6.50 -8.52 15.33
CA ARG A 152 5.63 -8.16 14.20
C ARG A 152 4.17 -8.47 14.52
N ILE A 153 3.32 -7.44 14.38
CA ILE A 153 1.87 -7.53 14.63
C ILE A 153 1.12 -8.05 13.40
N TYR A 154 1.52 -7.62 12.20
CA TYR A 154 0.86 -8.02 10.95
C TYR A 154 1.82 -8.02 9.76
N LEU A 155 1.41 -8.66 8.67
CA LEU A 155 2.11 -8.65 7.40
C LEU A 155 1.69 -7.41 6.59
N THR A 156 2.64 -6.55 6.26
CA THR A 156 2.38 -5.38 5.42
C THR A 156 2.30 -5.75 3.93
N SER A 157 1.87 -4.80 3.10
CA SER A 157 1.87 -4.97 1.64
C SER A 157 3.28 -5.32 1.15
N GLN A 158 3.37 -6.17 0.13
CA GLN A 158 4.65 -6.54 -0.45
C GLN A 158 5.08 -5.51 -1.50
N PHE A 159 6.36 -5.54 -1.85
CA PHE A 159 6.87 -4.83 -3.02
C PHE A 159 6.03 -5.13 -4.28
N GLY A 160 5.83 -4.13 -5.14
CA GLY A 160 4.95 -4.24 -6.31
C GLY A 160 3.46 -4.07 -6.02
N SER A 161 3.05 -3.91 -4.75
CA SER A 161 1.70 -3.47 -4.40
C SER A 161 1.60 -1.94 -4.46
N ASP A 162 0.38 -1.43 -4.69
CA ASP A 162 0.11 -0.02 -4.43
C ASP A 162 0.15 0.31 -2.92
N LEU A 163 0.31 1.59 -2.60
CA LEU A 163 0.32 2.12 -1.24
C LEU A 163 -0.81 3.12 -1.03
N THR A 164 -1.99 2.85 -1.59
CA THR A 164 -3.15 3.76 -1.53
C THR A 164 -3.60 4.14 -0.11
N ASN A 165 -3.27 3.32 0.89
CA ASN A 165 -3.47 3.63 2.31
C ASN A 165 -2.58 4.76 2.86
N ALA A 166 -1.50 5.13 2.16
CA ALA A 166 -0.56 6.19 2.52
C ALA A 166 -0.75 7.45 1.65
N TYR A 167 -1.93 7.61 1.03
CA TYR A 167 -2.19 8.72 0.13
C TYR A 167 -2.93 9.81 0.91
N PRO A 168 -2.26 10.91 1.30
CA PRO A 168 -2.94 12.01 1.95
C PRO A 168 -3.94 12.63 0.98
N GLN A 169 -5.06 13.09 1.53
CA GLN A 169 -6.02 13.86 0.75
C GLN A 169 -5.50 15.28 0.57
N PHE A 170 -5.57 15.79 -0.67
CA PHE A 170 -5.21 17.18 -0.95
C PHE A 170 -6.09 18.12 -0.12
N ASN A 171 -5.45 18.97 0.69
CA ASN A 171 -6.11 20.00 1.46
C ASN A 171 -5.66 21.38 0.98
N LYS A 172 -6.62 22.16 0.44
CA LYS A 172 -6.41 23.53 -0.06
C LYS A 172 -6.07 24.55 1.03
N ASP A 173 -6.37 24.23 2.30
CA ASP A 173 -6.23 25.15 3.43
C ASP A 173 -4.84 25.03 4.11
N THR A 174 -4.09 23.97 3.79
CA THR A 174 -2.69 23.81 4.19
C THR A 174 -1.78 24.27 3.06
N LYS A 175 -0.94 25.28 3.31
CA LYS A 175 0.12 25.67 2.37
C LYS A 175 1.17 24.56 2.35
N GLY A 176 1.39 23.97 1.18
CA GLY A 176 2.52 23.07 0.91
C GLY A 176 3.85 23.80 0.97
#